data_AF-A0A7Z9G6P1-F1
#
_entry.id   AF-A0A7Z9G6P1-F1
#
_cell.length_a   1.000
_cell.length_b   1.000
_cell.length_c   1.000
_cell.angle_alpha   90.00
_cell.angle_beta   90.00
_cell.angle_gamma   90.00
#
_symmetry.space_group_name_H-M   'P 1'
#
loop_
_entity.id
_entity.type
_entity.pdbx_description
1 polymer ?
#
loop_
_entity_poly.entity_id
_entity_poly.type
_entity_poly.pdbx_seq_one_letter_code
_entity_poly.pdbx_strand_id
1 'polypeptide(L)'
;MAHDFGSTGTVVSGAEASTNPTSGRLPEMPRANFYLMHNPEGWEPVQKEDGSWEWLPVLKRLLLKPGVNGVRGTRNGLDDSRARISFQDRGWTIIDRSMGYVTRYPCRRGWSYYLTWDHPIKAGRRLVVRHDAEGYNEFRRELVEDGVVQAPLPEVLADVLRGHQKQIDRNSKDIHIPVVKARIDEAKELIAGARKAAADLAPQPKRRTRKKATT
;
A
#
# COMPACT_ATOMS: atom_id res chain seq x y z
N MET A 1 -16.23 -9.89 2.25
CA MET A 1 -15.74 -9.80 0.87
C MET A 1 -14.48 -8.96 0.85
N ALA A 2 -13.31 -9.62 0.92
CA ALA A 2 -12.03 -8.96 0.67
C ALA A 2 -11.90 -8.83 -0.85
N HIS A 3 -11.84 -7.60 -1.37
CA HIS A 3 -11.47 -7.39 -2.76
C HIS A 3 -9.97 -7.66 -2.86
N ASP A 4 -9.64 -8.85 -3.36
CA ASP A 4 -8.32 -9.22 -3.77
C ASP A 4 -7.93 -8.34 -4.97
N PHE A 5 -6.94 -7.46 -4.79
CA PHE A 5 -6.41 -6.60 -5.84
C PHE A 5 -5.29 -7.29 -6.63
N GLY A 6 -5.18 -8.63 -6.56
CA GLY A 6 -4.32 -9.46 -7.41
C GLY A 6 -4.67 -9.46 -8.90
N SER A 7 -5.19 -8.35 -9.44
CA SER A 7 -5.19 -8.12 -10.88
C SER A 7 -3.74 -7.93 -11.29
N THR A 8 -3.15 -8.97 -11.87
CA THR A 8 -2.00 -8.91 -12.78
C THR A 8 -2.36 -8.03 -13.98
N GLY A 9 -2.54 -6.73 -13.73
CA GLY A 9 -2.64 -5.73 -14.77
C GLY A 9 -1.31 -5.72 -15.49
N THR A 10 -1.35 -5.89 -16.81
CA THR A 10 -0.18 -5.72 -17.67
C THR A 10 0.40 -4.33 -17.40
N VAL A 11 1.56 -4.29 -16.74
CA VAL A 11 2.34 -3.06 -16.56
C VAL A 11 2.87 -2.69 -17.94
N VAL A 12 2.20 -1.78 -18.62
CA VAL A 12 2.70 -1.24 -19.87
C VAL A 12 3.60 -0.06 -19.50
N SER A 13 4.91 -0.30 -19.38
CA SER A 13 5.92 0.76 -19.27
C SER A 13 6.17 1.36 -20.64
N GLY A 14 6.07 2.69 -20.77
CA GLY A 14 6.35 3.41 -22.01
C GLY A 14 5.68 4.79 -22.08
N ALA A 15 6.43 5.79 -22.54
CA ALA A 15 6.13 7.22 -22.43
C ALA A 15 4.97 7.75 -23.28
N GLU A 16 4.34 6.96 -24.15
CA GLU A 16 3.26 7.44 -25.01
C GLU A 16 2.16 6.39 -25.14
N ALA A 17 1.11 6.49 -24.32
CA ALA A 17 -0.10 5.71 -24.51
C ALA A 17 -1.35 6.49 -24.13
N SER A 18 -1.85 7.24 -25.12
CA SER A 18 -3.28 7.48 -25.38
C SER A 18 -4.17 7.84 -24.17
N THR A 19 -3.94 9.02 -23.60
CA THR A 19 -5.08 9.90 -23.38
C THR A 19 -5.42 10.46 -24.76
N ASN A 20 -6.52 10.06 -25.40
CA ASN A 20 -7.07 10.94 -26.44
C ASN A 20 -7.49 12.22 -25.69
N PRO A 21 -6.74 13.34 -25.81
CA PRO A 21 -6.95 14.50 -24.95
C PRO A 21 -8.31 15.15 -25.19
N THR A 22 -9.01 14.75 -26.26
CA THR A 22 -10.31 15.32 -26.65
C THR A 22 -11.52 14.70 -25.95
N SER A 23 -11.46 13.47 -25.39
CA SER A 23 -12.69 12.87 -24.84
C SER A 23 -13.05 13.37 -23.44
N GLY A 24 -12.14 14.06 -22.75
CA GLY A 24 -12.36 14.79 -21.49
C GLY A 24 -13.05 14.04 -20.33
N ARG A 25 -13.43 12.76 -20.50
CA ARG A 25 -14.23 11.94 -19.57
C ARG A 25 -13.85 10.46 -19.71
N LEU A 26 -13.68 9.78 -18.59
CA LEU A 26 -13.44 8.34 -18.54
C LEU A 26 -14.72 7.54 -18.89
N PRO A 27 -14.61 6.42 -19.63
CA PRO A 27 -15.74 5.57 -20.02
C PRO A 27 -16.19 4.62 -18.89
N GLU A 28 -16.21 5.08 -17.64
CA GLU A 28 -16.65 4.29 -16.48
C GLU A 28 -17.70 5.02 -15.64
N MET A 29 -18.21 4.31 -14.64
CA MET A 29 -19.09 4.87 -13.60
C MET A 29 -18.24 5.53 -12.50
N PRO A 30 -18.80 6.53 -11.79
CA PRO A 30 -18.12 7.18 -10.67
C PRO A 30 -17.60 6.18 -9.65
N ARG A 31 -16.30 6.24 -9.35
CA ARG A 31 -15.71 5.59 -8.18
C ARG A 31 -15.85 6.49 -6.96
N ALA A 32 -16.10 5.91 -5.80
CA ALA A 32 -16.21 6.68 -4.56
C ALA A 32 -14.88 7.32 -4.19
N ASN A 33 -14.95 8.49 -3.53
CA ASN A 33 -13.80 9.09 -2.86
C ASN A 33 -13.33 8.18 -1.71
N PHE A 34 -12.13 8.36 -1.20
CA PHE A 34 -11.57 7.51 -0.14
C PHE A 34 -10.52 8.23 0.70
N TYR A 35 -10.27 7.72 1.90
CA TYR A 35 -9.04 7.97 2.63
C TYR A 35 -8.08 6.79 2.45
N LEU A 36 -6.79 7.05 2.51
CA LEU A 36 -5.82 6.02 2.83
C LEU A 36 -5.74 5.85 4.35
N MET A 37 -5.58 4.61 4.79
CA MET A 37 -5.43 4.26 6.19
C MET A 37 -4.40 3.16 6.36
N HIS A 38 -3.65 3.22 7.45
CA HIS A 38 -2.63 2.24 7.81
C HIS A 38 -3.00 1.56 9.12
N ASN A 39 -2.84 0.24 9.17
CA ASN A 39 -2.89 -0.54 10.40
C ASN A 39 -1.46 -0.72 10.90
N PRO A 40 -1.15 -0.48 12.19
CA PRO A 40 0.18 -0.71 12.76
C PRO A 40 0.80 -2.09 12.48
N GLU A 41 -0.02 -3.13 12.29
CA GLU A 41 0.43 -4.49 11.93
C GLU A 41 0.67 -4.68 10.42
N GLY A 42 0.27 -3.72 9.59
CA GLY A 42 0.27 -3.82 8.13
C GLY A 42 1.55 -3.31 7.52
N TRP A 43 2.58 -4.15 7.44
CA TRP A 43 3.86 -3.84 6.80
C TRP A 43 4.20 -4.86 5.74
N GLU A 44 4.89 -4.44 4.69
CA GLU A 44 5.40 -5.35 3.66
C GLU A 44 6.84 -5.00 3.27
N PRO A 45 7.66 -6.02 2.94
CA PRO A 45 8.98 -5.79 2.40
C PRO A 45 8.88 -5.47 0.91
N VAL A 46 9.58 -4.42 0.48
CA VAL A 46 9.63 -3.97 -0.91
C VAL A 46 11.09 -3.96 -1.36
N GLN A 47 11.35 -4.51 -2.54
CA GLN A 47 12.66 -4.45 -3.17
C GLN A 47 12.78 -3.15 -3.98
N LYS A 48 13.87 -2.42 -3.77
CA LYS A 48 14.22 -1.22 -4.54
C LYS A 48 14.88 -1.59 -5.86
N GLU A 49 14.98 -0.63 -6.77
CA GLU A 49 15.67 -0.79 -8.06
C GLU A 49 17.15 -1.17 -7.91
N ASP A 50 17.82 -0.75 -6.82
CA ASP A 50 19.20 -1.11 -6.49
C ASP A 50 19.36 -2.54 -5.95
N GLY A 51 18.26 -3.29 -5.81
CA GLY A 51 18.22 -4.65 -5.27
C GLY A 51 18.20 -4.72 -3.74
N SER A 52 18.31 -3.59 -3.04
CA SER A 52 18.14 -3.51 -1.59
C SER A 52 16.66 -3.67 -1.20
N TRP A 53 16.42 -3.98 0.07
CA TRP A 53 15.08 -4.20 0.60
C TRP A 53 14.77 -3.14 1.66
N GLU A 54 13.53 -2.68 1.70
CA GLU A 54 13.02 -1.80 2.75
C GLU A 54 11.63 -2.27 3.21
N TRP A 55 11.22 -1.79 4.39
CA TRP A 55 9.88 -2.05 4.92
C TRP A 55 9.00 -0.82 4.75
N LEU A 56 7.86 -0.99 4.07
CA LEU A 56 6.92 0.09 3.84
C LEU A 56 5.53 -0.22 4.44
N PRO A 57 4.80 0.79 4.92
CA PRO A 57 3.48 0.61 5.52
C PRO A 57 2.46 0.23 4.46
N VAL A 58 1.72 -0.85 4.65
CA VAL A 58 0.62 -1.25 3.75
C VAL A 58 -0.57 -0.32 3.99
N LEU A 59 -0.97 0.40 2.94
CA LEU A 59 -2.11 1.32 2.99
C LEU A 59 -3.37 0.67 2.42
N LYS A 60 -4.51 0.86 3.09
CA LYS A 60 -5.83 0.43 2.62
C LYS A 60 -6.71 1.63 2.33
N ARG A 61 -7.69 1.45 1.46
CA ARG A 61 -8.68 2.49 1.11
C ARG A 61 -9.92 2.39 2.00
N LEU A 62 -10.25 3.46 2.71
CA LEU A 62 -11.55 3.66 3.35
C LEU A 62 -12.49 4.37 2.36
N LEU A 63 -13.33 3.61 1.66
CA LEU A 63 -14.25 4.14 0.66
C LEU A 63 -15.38 4.97 1.31
N LEU A 64 -15.59 6.18 0.79
CA LEU A 64 -16.63 7.11 1.21
C LEU A 64 -17.91 6.89 0.40
N LYS A 65 -18.58 5.77 0.67
CA LYS A 65 -19.84 5.40 0.02
C LYS A 65 -20.97 5.38 1.06
N PRO A 66 -22.08 6.13 0.84
CA PRO A 66 -23.24 6.09 1.74
C PRO A 66 -23.69 4.67 2.05
N GLY A 67 -23.92 4.37 3.33
CA GLY A 67 -24.35 3.07 3.82
C GLY A 67 -23.21 2.06 4.00
N VAL A 68 -21.96 2.40 3.68
CA VAL A 68 -20.79 1.54 3.87
C VAL A 68 -19.94 2.06 5.02
N ASN A 69 -19.50 1.18 5.92
CA ASN A 69 -18.60 1.51 7.04
C ASN A 69 -19.06 2.67 7.95
N GLY A 70 -20.37 2.91 8.04
CA GLY A 70 -20.93 4.00 8.84
C GLY A 70 -20.90 5.38 8.18
N VAL A 71 -20.52 5.47 6.90
CA VAL A 71 -20.63 6.70 6.10
C VAL A 71 -22.10 7.00 5.81
N ARG A 72 -22.55 8.21 6.15
CA ARG A 72 -23.93 8.67 5.96
C ARG A 72 -24.04 9.66 4.81
N GLY A 73 -25.09 9.52 4.03
CA GLY A 73 -25.50 10.58 3.11
C GLY A 73 -26.30 11.62 3.88
N THR A 74 -25.94 12.89 3.74
CA THR A 74 -26.67 14.04 4.28
C THR A 74 -27.13 14.93 3.13
N ARG A 75 -28.03 15.89 3.40
CA ARG A 75 -28.46 16.87 2.40
C ARG A 75 -27.29 17.71 1.86
N ASN A 76 -26.23 17.90 2.66
CA ASN A 76 -25.08 18.75 2.34
C ASN A 76 -23.84 17.95 1.88
N GLY A 77 -23.95 16.63 1.68
CA GLY A 77 -22.84 15.79 1.26
C GLY A 77 -22.67 14.53 2.10
N LEU A 78 -21.45 14.03 2.18
CA LEU A 78 -21.12 12.82 2.93
C LEU A 78 -20.68 13.19 4.35
N ASP A 79 -21.23 12.50 5.35
CA ASP A 79 -20.72 12.51 6.72
C ASP A 79 -19.99 11.18 7.00
N ASP A 80 -18.67 11.26 7.09
CA ASP A 80 -17.74 10.16 7.32
C ASP A 80 -17.18 10.14 8.74
N SER A 81 -17.61 11.05 9.62
CA SER A 81 -17.04 11.27 10.95
C SER A 81 -17.04 9.99 11.79
N ARG A 82 -18.17 9.27 11.81
CA ARG A 82 -18.31 8.00 12.54
C ARG A 82 -17.43 6.90 11.97
N ALA A 83 -17.23 6.86 10.66
CA ALA A 83 -16.35 5.89 10.02
C ALA A 83 -14.90 6.13 10.46
N ARG A 84 -14.44 7.39 10.42
CA ARG A 84 -13.08 7.76 10.83
C ARG A 84 -12.80 7.42 12.29
N ILE A 85 -13.67 7.87 13.21
CA ILE A 85 -13.53 7.59 14.65
C ILE A 85 -13.48 6.08 14.91
N SER A 86 -14.38 5.30 14.28
CA SER A 86 -14.42 3.84 14.46
C SER A 86 -13.15 3.11 14.02
N PHE A 87 -12.43 3.61 13.02
CA PHE A 87 -11.14 3.06 12.61
C PHE A 87 -10.00 3.55 13.51
N GLN A 88 -10.00 4.84 13.89
CA GLN A 88 -9.03 5.40 14.84
C GLN A 88 -9.09 4.73 16.22
N ASP A 89 -10.28 4.43 16.73
CA ASP A 89 -10.49 3.69 17.98
C ASP A 89 -9.89 2.27 17.94
N ARG A 90 -9.73 1.71 16.73
CA ARG A 90 -9.07 0.41 16.50
C ARG A 90 -7.57 0.54 16.23
N GLY A 91 -7.00 1.72 16.45
CA GLY A 91 -5.58 2.01 16.23
C GLY A 91 -5.20 2.25 14.76
N TRP A 92 -6.15 2.42 13.85
CA TRP A 92 -5.81 2.75 12.46
C TRP A 92 -5.41 4.22 12.35
N THR A 93 -4.34 4.47 11.61
CA THR A 93 -3.93 5.82 11.23
C THR A 93 -4.66 6.19 9.94
N ILE A 94 -5.42 7.28 9.95
CA ILE A 94 -6.11 7.80 8.75
C ILE A 94 -5.28 8.96 8.19
N ILE A 95 -4.90 8.85 6.92
CA ILE A 95 -4.01 9.80 6.25
C ILE A 95 -4.87 10.92 5.65
N ASP A 96 -4.53 12.18 5.93
CA ASP A 96 -5.31 13.32 5.46
C ASP A 96 -5.20 13.49 3.94
N ARG A 97 -6.33 13.69 3.27
CA ARG A 97 -6.38 13.89 1.82
C ARG A 97 -5.69 15.17 1.37
N SER A 98 -5.48 16.14 2.26
CA SER A 98 -4.70 17.35 1.98
C SER A 98 -3.25 17.04 1.57
N MET A 99 -2.75 15.84 1.87
CA MET A 99 -1.45 15.34 1.41
C MET A 99 -1.41 15.01 -0.09
N GLY A 100 -2.50 15.19 -0.84
CA GLY A 100 -2.46 15.19 -2.31
C GLY A 100 -2.38 13.81 -2.96
N TYR A 101 -2.65 12.71 -2.22
CA TYR A 101 -2.63 11.35 -2.77
C TYR A 101 -3.90 10.96 -3.57
N VAL A 102 -4.89 11.86 -3.68
CA VAL A 102 -6.15 11.60 -4.41
C VAL A 102 -6.27 12.51 -5.62
N THR A 103 -6.36 11.91 -6.80
CA THR A 103 -6.68 12.61 -8.05
C THR A 103 -8.09 12.25 -8.52
N ARG A 104 -8.83 13.26 -9.00
CA ARG A 104 -10.18 13.06 -9.56
C ARG A 104 -10.15 13.17 -11.08
N TYR A 105 -10.86 12.25 -11.72
CA TYR A 105 -11.06 12.24 -13.17
C TYR A 105 -12.56 12.37 -13.49
N PRO A 106 -12.94 13.24 -14.44
CA PRO A 106 -14.32 13.32 -14.90
C PRO A 106 -14.72 12.00 -15.59
N CYS A 107 -15.95 11.53 -15.36
CA CYS A 107 -16.50 10.32 -15.98
C CYS A 107 -17.93 10.56 -16.48
N ARG A 108 -18.61 9.53 -17.01
CA ARG A 108 -19.93 9.68 -17.63
C ARG A 108 -21.00 10.27 -16.71
N ARG A 109 -20.93 9.99 -15.40
CA ARG A 109 -21.98 10.36 -14.42
C ARG A 109 -21.40 10.99 -13.14
N GLY A 110 -20.35 11.80 -13.28
CA GLY A 110 -19.72 12.48 -12.14
C GLY A 110 -18.21 12.36 -12.18
N TRP A 111 -17.61 11.98 -11.05
CA TRP A 111 -16.18 11.92 -10.85
C TRP A 111 -15.75 10.54 -10.35
N SER A 112 -14.62 10.05 -10.85
CA SER A 112 -13.93 8.89 -10.29
C SER A 112 -12.67 9.34 -9.57
N TYR A 113 -12.47 8.83 -8.36
CA TYR A 113 -11.31 9.13 -7.53
C TYR A 113 -10.30 7.98 -7.63
N TYR A 114 -9.04 8.35 -7.81
CA TYR A 114 -7.90 7.46 -8.00
C TYR A 114 -6.75 7.90 -7.10
N LEU A 115 -5.74 7.04 -6.93
CA LEU A 115 -4.48 7.51 -6.40
C LEU A 115 -3.80 8.45 -7.39
N THR A 116 -2.98 9.36 -6.91
CA THR A 116 -2.20 10.26 -7.77
C THR A 116 -1.27 9.51 -8.73
N TRP A 117 -0.79 8.33 -8.30
CA TRP A 117 0.05 7.41 -9.08
C TRP A 117 -0.74 6.45 -9.98
N ASP A 118 -2.08 6.47 -9.91
CA ASP A 118 -2.93 5.68 -10.81
C ASP A 118 -3.27 6.52 -12.04
N HIS A 119 -2.74 6.15 -13.20
CA HIS A 119 -2.97 6.80 -14.49
C HIS A 119 -3.99 6.01 -15.34
N PRO A 120 -5.28 6.40 -15.36
CA PRO A 120 -6.30 5.75 -16.17
C PRO A 120 -6.13 6.09 -17.66
N ILE A 121 -5.89 5.06 -18.47
CA ILE A 121 -5.70 5.12 -19.92
C ILE A 121 -6.86 4.44 -20.63
N LYS A 122 -7.42 5.11 -21.64
CA LYS A 122 -8.50 4.55 -22.45
C LYS A 122 -7.94 3.70 -23.59
N ALA A 123 -8.00 2.38 -23.44
CA ALA A 123 -7.64 1.42 -24.48
C ALA A 123 -8.91 0.93 -25.20
N GLY A 124 -9.36 1.69 -26.21
CA GLY A 124 -10.58 1.40 -26.96
C GLY A 124 -11.85 1.52 -26.10
N ARG A 125 -12.53 0.39 -25.86
CA ARG A 125 -13.70 0.30 -24.96
C ARG A 125 -13.34 0.03 -23.50
N ARG A 126 -12.09 -0.34 -23.22
CA ARG A 126 -11.62 -0.68 -21.88
C ARG A 126 -10.88 0.49 -21.25
N LEU A 127 -10.92 0.54 -19.93
CA LEU A 127 -10.08 1.42 -19.13
C LEU A 127 -8.97 0.57 -18.51
N VAL A 128 -7.72 0.90 -18.81
CA VAL A 128 -6.53 0.28 -18.21
C VAL A 128 -5.95 1.31 -17.25
N VAL A 129 -5.54 0.91 -16.05
CA VAL A 129 -4.89 1.81 -15.09
C VAL A 129 -3.43 1.41 -15.03
N ARG A 130 -2.53 2.35 -15.35
CA ARG A 130 -1.09 2.19 -15.07
C ARG A 130 -0.83 2.73 -13.67
N HIS A 131 -0.02 2.02 -12.90
CA HIS A 131 0.32 2.43 -11.56
C HIS A 131 1.81 2.76 -11.52
N ASP A 132 2.15 3.97 -11.07
CA ASP A 132 3.51 4.36 -10.75
C ASP A 132 3.87 3.84 -9.34
N ALA A 133 4.46 2.65 -9.31
CA ALA A 133 4.79 1.96 -8.06
C ALA A 133 5.90 2.69 -7.28
N GLU A 134 6.87 3.30 -7.97
CA GLU A 134 8.00 3.95 -7.30
C GLU A 134 7.56 5.25 -6.65
N GLY A 135 6.82 6.11 -7.36
CA GLY A 135 6.24 7.31 -6.78
C GLY A 135 5.31 6.99 -5.60
N TYR A 136 4.58 5.87 -5.65
CA TYR A 136 3.76 5.43 -4.53
C TYR A 136 4.58 4.94 -3.33
N ASN A 137 5.69 4.24 -3.57
CA ASN A 137 6.61 3.81 -2.52
C ASN A 137 7.34 4.99 -1.88
N GLU A 138 7.73 6.00 -2.67
CA GLU A 138 8.30 7.26 -2.18
C GLU A 138 7.33 7.95 -1.20
N PHE A 139 6.06 8.11 -1.59
CA PHE A 139 5.04 8.64 -0.69
C PHE A 139 4.88 7.82 0.60
N ARG A 140 4.93 6.49 0.51
CA ARG A 140 4.85 5.63 1.70
C ARG A 140 6.04 5.81 2.63
N ARG A 141 7.23 6.11 2.08
CA ARG A 141 8.45 6.40 2.83
C ARG A 141 8.34 7.75 3.54
N GLU A 142 7.91 8.79 2.81
CA GLU A 142 7.64 10.12 3.37
C GLU A 142 6.67 10.06 4.56
N LEU A 143 5.61 9.24 4.47
CA LEU A 143 4.67 9.07 5.59
C LEU A 143 5.33 8.56 6.88
N VAL A 144 6.37 7.73 6.77
CA VAL A 144 7.12 7.22 7.92
C VAL A 144 8.13 8.26 8.40
N GLU A 145 8.83 8.91 7.47
CA GLU A 145 9.82 9.95 7.77
C GLU A 145 9.19 11.17 8.47
N ASP A 146 8.02 11.60 8.01
CA ASP A 146 7.23 12.69 8.60
C ASP A 146 6.54 12.30 9.92
N GLY A 147 6.63 11.03 10.32
CA GLY A 147 6.00 10.51 11.54
C GLY A 147 4.47 10.44 11.48
N VAL A 148 3.88 10.55 10.29
CA VAL A 148 2.43 10.36 10.06
C VAL A 148 2.07 8.91 10.35
N VAL A 149 2.90 7.97 9.88
CA VAL A 149 2.85 6.56 10.22
C VAL A 149 4.03 6.23 11.12
N GLN A 150 3.75 5.66 12.29
CA GLN A 150 4.81 5.23 13.21
C GLN A 150 5.63 4.09 12.61
N ALA A 151 6.95 4.10 12.84
CA ALA A 151 7.83 3.01 12.44
C ALA A 151 7.34 1.65 12.99
N PRO A 152 7.60 0.53 12.28
CA PRO A 152 7.10 -0.77 12.69
C PRO A 152 7.78 -1.24 13.98
N LEU A 153 7.01 -1.91 14.83
CA LEU A 153 7.58 -2.68 15.93
C LEU A 153 8.30 -3.92 15.38
N PRO A 154 9.48 -4.31 15.93
CA PRO A 154 10.21 -5.49 15.48
C PRO A 154 9.36 -6.78 15.50
N GLU A 155 8.45 -6.91 16.45
CA GLU A 155 7.55 -8.06 16.61
C GLU A 155 6.57 -8.17 15.43
N VAL A 156 6.06 -7.04 14.93
CA VAL A 156 5.17 -6.99 13.77
C VAL A 156 5.91 -7.49 12.53
N LEU A 157 7.16 -7.04 12.31
CA LEU A 157 7.97 -7.49 11.19
C LEU A 157 8.26 -8.99 11.28
N ALA A 158 8.56 -9.50 12.48
CA ALA A 158 8.77 -10.92 12.71
C ALA A 158 7.53 -11.76 12.36
N ASP A 159 6.33 -11.27 12.66
CA ASP A 159 5.08 -11.96 12.34
C ASP A 159 4.76 -11.96 10.84
N VAL A 160 5.04 -10.86 10.12
CA VAL A 160 4.94 -10.82 8.65
C VAL A 160 5.90 -11.85 8.02
N LEU A 161 7.16 -11.87 8.46
CA LEU A 161 8.15 -12.86 8.01
C LEU A 161 7.72 -14.30 8.29
N ARG A 162 7.11 -14.55 9.45
CA ARG A 162 6.55 -15.86 9.80
C ARG A 162 5.40 -16.25 8.86
N GLY A 163 4.59 -15.29 8.42
CA GLY A 163 3.56 -15.47 7.41
C GLY A 163 4.12 -15.98 6.08
N HIS A 164 5.15 -15.31 5.57
CA HIS A 164 5.84 -15.74 4.34
C HIS A 164 6.49 -17.13 4.48
N GLN A 165 7.13 -17.41 5.63
CA GLN A 165 7.71 -18.73 5.88
C GLN A 165 6.66 -19.84 5.83
N LYS A 166 5.49 -19.63 6.47
CA LYS A 166 4.38 -20.60 6.42
C LYS A 166 3.89 -20.84 4.98
N GLN A 167 3.93 -19.83 4.12
CA GLN A 167 3.55 -19.98 2.70
C GLN A 167 4.57 -20.84 1.95
N ILE A 168 5.87 -20.65 2.19
CA ILE A 168 6.93 -21.51 1.65
C ILE A 168 6.72 -22.95 2.13
N ASP A 169 6.49 -23.15 3.42
CA ASP A 169 6.33 -24.49 4.00
C ASP A 169 5.13 -25.22 3.40
N ARG A 170 4.02 -24.52 3.13
CA ARG A 170 2.83 -25.09 2.46
C ARG A 170 3.14 -25.52 1.03
N ASN A 171 3.86 -24.68 0.28
CA ASN A 171 4.20 -24.94 -1.12
C ASN A 171 5.33 -25.95 -1.28
N SER A 172 6.11 -26.23 -0.22
CA SER A 172 7.28 -27.09 -0.27
C SER A 172 7.01 -28.52 -0.76
N LYS A 173 5.80 -29.05 -0.53
CA LYS A 173 5.38 -30.39 -0.99
C LYS A 173 5.32 -30.48 -2.52
N ASP A 174 5.01 -29.36 -3.16
CA ASP A 174 4.83 -29.25 -4.61
C ASP A 174 6.08 -28.65 -5.29
N ILE A 175 7.24 -28.67 -4.63
CA ILE A 175 8.49 -28.08 -5.15
C ILE A 175 8.97 -28.71 -6.47
N HIS A 176 8.51 -29.91 -6.79
CA HIS A 176 8.79 -30.58 -8.06
C HIS A 176 8.13 -29.86 -9.25
N ILE A 177 7.10 -29.04 -9.02
CA ILE A 177 6.44 -28.22 -10.05
C ILE A 177 7.29 -26.96 -10.29
N PRO A 178 7.83 -26.72 -11.50
CA PRO A 178 8.78 -25.63 -11.75
C PRO A 178 8.26 -24.23 -11.38
N VAL A 179 6.97 -23.96 -11.64
CA VAL A 179 6.32 -22.68 -11.29
C VAL A 179 6.26 -22.49 -9.77
N VAL A 180 6.01 -23.56 -9.01
CA VAL A 180 5.98 -23.51 -7.55
C VAL A 180 7.39 -23.32 -6.99
N LYS A 181 8.39 -24.00 -7.57
CA LYS A 181 9.80 -23.81 -7.22
C LYS A 181 10.24 -22.36 -7.38
N ALA A 182 9.98 -21.74 -8.54
CA ALA A 182 10.30 -20.34 -8.78
C ALA A 182 9.68 -19.41 -7.72
N ARG A 183 8.40 -19.62 -7.37
CA ARG A 183 7.73 -18.88 -6.29
C ARG A 183 8.35 -19.10 -4.92
N ILE A 184 8.81 -20.30 -4.61
CA ILE A 184 9.51 -20.61 -3.35
C ILE A 184 10.86 -19.88 -3.30
N ASP A 185 11.60 -19.90 -4.41
CA ASP A 185 12.92 -19.27 -4.49
C ASP A 185 12.80 -17.74 -4.37
N GLU A 186 11.84 -17.12 -5.08
CA GLU A 186 11.48 -15.70 -4.91
C GLU A 186 11.10 -15.35 -3.46
N ALA A 187 10.26 -16.18 -2.83
CA ALA A 187 9.84 -15.95 -1.44
C ALA A 187 11.01 -16.09 -0.45
N LYS A 188 11.98 -16.98 -0.71
CA LYS A 188 13.19 -17.10 0.11
C LYS A 188 14.07 -15.88 -0.02
N GLU A 189 14.27 -15.37 -1.24
CA GLU A 189 15.01 -14.14 -1.50
C GLU A 189 14.37 -12.96 -0.78
N LEU A 190 13.04 -12.84 -0.86
CA LEU A 190 12.27 -11.83 -0.13
C LEU A 190 12.49 -11.92 1.38
N ILE A 191 12.35 -13.11 2.00
CA ILE A 191 12.58 -13.26 3.44
C ILE A 191 14.01 -12.89 3.82
N ALA A 192 15.00 -13.31 3.02
CA ALA A 192 16.41 -13.00 3.30
C ALA A 192 16.68 -11.49 3.22
N GLY A 193 16.17 -10.82 2.20
CA GLY A 193 16.26 -9.37 2.04
C GLY A 193 15.53 -8.60 3.14
N ALA A 194 14.28 -8.96 3.39
CA ALA A 194 13.43 -8.37 4.41
C ALA A 194 14.01 -8.50 5.83
N ARG A 195 14.68 -9.61 6.14
CA ARG A 195 15.39 -9.79 7.43
C ARG A 195 16.56 -8.84 7.60
N LYS A 196 17.34 -8.59 6.54
CA LYS A 196 18.43 -7.60 6.58
C LYS A 196 17.86 -6.21 6.82
N ALA A 197 16.85 -5.83 6.05
CA ALA A 197 16.16 -4.54 6.21
C ALA A 197 15.55 -4.34 7.61
N ALA A 198 14.98 -5.41 8.20
CA ALA A 198 14.43 -5.35 9.55
C ALA A 198 15.51 -5.14 10.62
N ALA A 199 16.70 -5.73 10.43
CA ALA A 199 17.82 -5.55 11.34
C ALA A 199 18.37 -4.12 11.30
N ASP A 200 18.33 -3.46 10.13
CA ASP A 200 18.77 -2.08 9.96
C ASP A 200 17.82 -1.07 10.63
N LEU A 201 16.51 -1.39 10.68
CA LEU A 201 15.49 -0.58 11.37
C LEU A 201 15.51 -0.74 12.89
N ALA A 202 16.04 -1.85 13.40
CA ALA A 202 16.05 -2.10 14.83
C ALA A 202 16.89 -1.02 15.56
N PRO A 203 16.37 -0.38 16.61
CA PRO A 203 17.13 0.62 17.36
C PRO A 203 18.40 -0.04 17.90
N GLN A 204 19.55 0.42 17.39
CA GLN A 204 20.84 -0.12 17.82
C GLN A 204 20.95 0.06 19.35
N PRO A 205 21.21 -1.02 20.12
CA PRO A 205 21.23 -0.92 21.57
C PRO A 205 22.26 0.14 21.96
N LYS A 206 21.81 1.21 22.63
CA LYS A 206 22.72 2.26 23.14
C LYS A 206 23.74 1.57 24.03
N ARG A 207 24.96 1.43 23.53
CA ARG A 207 26.08 0.76 24.24
C ARG A 207 26.23 1.48 25.57
N ARG A 208 25.84 0.84 26.68
CA ARG A 208 25.98 1.42 28.01
C ARG A 208 27.47 1.68 28.24
N THR A 209 27.89 2.93 28.18
CA THR A 209 29.24 3.31 28.59
C THR A 209 29.33 3.01 30.07
N ARG A 210 30.15 2.01 30.42
CA ARG A 210 30.52 1.73 31.81
C ARG A 210 31.16 3.01 32.34
N LYS A 211 30.48 3.75 33.20
CA LYS A 211 31.12 4.80 34.01
C LYS A 211 32.22 4.11 34.80
N LYS A 212 33.49 4.44 34.52
CA LYS A 212 34.61 4.02 35.35
C LYS A 212 34.36 4.63 36.73
N ALA A 213 34.33 3.78 37.76
CA ALA A 213 34.32 4.24 39.14
C ALA A 213 35.65 4.96 39.39
N THR A 214 35.58 6.25 39.70
CA THR A 214 36.71 7.02 40.18
C THR A 214 36.91 6.63 41.64
N THR A 215 38.07 6.05 41.95
CA THR A 215 38.52 5.75 43.32
C THR A 215 39.19 6.97 43.94
#